data_AF-A0A9D3B7Q4-F1
#
_entry.id   AF-A0A9D3B7Q4-F1
#
_cell.length_a   1.000
_cell.length_b   1.000
_cell.length_c   1.000
_cell.angle_alpha   90.00
_cell.angle_beta   90.00
_cell.angle_gamma   90.00
#
_symmetry.space_group_name_H-M   'P 1'
#
loop_
_entity.id
_entity.type
_entity.pdbx_description
1 polymer ?
#
loop_
_entity_poly.entity_id
_entity_poly.type
_entity_poly.pdbx_seq_one_letter_code
_entity_poly.pdbx_strand_id
1 'polypeptide(L)'
;MNSKIISSTIMLVTILLLAQTVSVVDAHHDTDPRNKAARDTAETNSEPYDNQGNKKEVIEEKREAFEAYKEAFAAWKTAKENYKSAKSSQVQDDIDATKVILDAAKITKDNAYDDYKEALKKKAR
;
A
#
# COMPACT_ATOMS: atom_id res chain seq x y z
N MET A 1 14.23 11.04 -36.80
CA MET A 1 14.74 10.04 -35.83
C MET A 1 14.39 10.53 -34.44
N ASN A 2 13.64 9.78 -33.63
CA ASN A 2 13.67 9.79 -32.14
C ASN A 2 12.53 9.00 -31.48
N SER A 3 11.44 8.65 -32.17
CA SER A 3 10.35 7.85 -31.56
C SER A 3 10.71 6.39 -31.28
N LYS A 4 11.70 5.82 -32.00
CA LYS A 4 12.18 4.44 -31.75
C LYS A 4 13.05 4.34 -30.48
N ILE A 5 13.72 5.42 -30.09
CA ILE A 5 14.63 5.42 -28.93
C ILE A 5 13.82 5.55 -27.64
N ILE A 6 12.78 6.38 -27.62
CA ILE A 6 11.89 6.59 -26.45
C ILE A 6 11.10 5.32 -26.12
N SER A 7 10.61 4.60 -27.14
CA SER A 7 9.87 3.35 -26.92
C SER A 7 10.78 2.23 -26.38
N SER A 8 12.07 2.23 -26.75
CA SER A 8 13.02 1.21 -26.33
C SER A 8 13.50 1.44 -24.89
N THR A 9 13.66 2.70 -24.47
CA THR A 9 14.04 3.04 -23.09
C THR A 9 12.91 2.77 -22.09
N ILE A 10 11.65 3.04 -22.45
CA ILE A 10 10.49 2.72 -21.60
C ILE A 10 10.36 1.21 -21.41
N MET A 11 10.53 0.42 -22.48
CA MET A 11 10.46 -1.05 -22.38
C MET A 11 11.60 -1.64 -21.53
N LEU A 12 12.82 -1.10 -21.64
CA LEU A 12 13.98 -1.53 -20.84
C LEU A 12 13.81 -1.21 -19.35
N VAL A 13 13.27 -0.04 -19.01
CA VAL A 13 12.97 0.35 -17.61
C VAL A 13 11.90 -0.55 -17.01
N THR A 14 10.88 -0.93 -17.80
CA THR A 14 9.81 -1.83 -17.34
C THR A 14 10.33 -3.25 -17.07
N ILE A 15 11.26 -3.75 -17.89
CA ILE A 15 11.90 -5.06 -17.69
C ILE A 15 12.88 -5.02 -16.50
N LEU A 16 13.63 -3.92 -16.30
CA LEU A 16 14.50 -3.77 -15.13
C LEU A 16 13.71 -3.69 -13.81
N LEU A 17 12.52 -3.09 -13.81
CA LEU A 17 11.63 -3.03 -12.64
C LEU A 17 11.03 -4.39 -12.26
N LEU A 18 10.89 -5.31 -13.23
CA LEU A 18 10.44 -6.70 -13.00
C LEU A 18 11.58 -7.65 -12.60
N ALA A 19 12.83 -7.27 -12.85
CA ALA A 19 14.02 -8.10 -12.62
C ALA A 19 14.69 -7.89 -11.26
N GLN A 20 14.02 -7.24 -10.29
CA GLN A 20 14.39 -7.40 -8.88
C GLN A 20 13.97 -8.80 -8.44
N THR A 21 14.68 -9.80 -8.96
CA THR A 21 14.73 -11.14 -8.42
C THR A 21 15.30 -11.00 -7.03
N VAL A 22 14.40 -10.89 -6.06
CA VAL A 22 14.67 -11.24 -4.68
C VAL A 22 15.34 -12.60 -4.77
N SER A 23 16.65 -12.65 -4.51
CA SER A 23 17.29 -13.91 -4.20
C SER A 23 16.57 -14.38 -2.93
N VAL A 24 15.56 -15.22 -3.10
CA VAL A 24 15.02 -16.00 -2.00
C VAL A 24 16.20 -16.88 -1.61
N VAL A 25 16.96 -16.42 -0.62
CA VAL A 25 17.86 -17.29 0.12
C VAL A 25 16.94 -18.33 0.72
N ASP A 26 16.85 -19.48 0.06
CA ASP A 26 16.16 -20.64 0.59
C ASP A 26 17.01 -21.12 1.77
N ALA A 27 16.72 -20.54 2.94
CA ALA A 27 17.29 -20.94 4.20
C ALA A 27 16.66 -22.28 4.56
N HIS A 28 17.20 -23.37 4.01
CA HIS A 28 16.92 -24.69 4.54
C HIS A 28 17.45 -24.72 5.97
N HIS A 29 16.55 -24.61 6.95
CA HIS A 29 16.86 -24.91 8.33
C HIS A 29 17.27 -26.37 8.39
N ASP A 30 18.56 -26.62 8.50
CA ASP A 30 19.08 -27.96 8.76
C ASP A 30 18.70 -28.32 10.20
N THR A 31 17.59 -29.04 10.34
CA THR A 31 17.02 -29.29 11.67
C THR A 31 17.75 -30.45 12.32
N ASP A 32 18.72 -30.14 13.17
CA ASP A 32 19.43 -31.14 13.98
C ASP A 32 18.41 -32.02 14.75
N PRO A 33 18.38 -33.34 14.50
CA PRO A 33 17.41 -34.24 15.12
C PRO A 33 17.51 -34.29 16.65
N ARG A 34 18.64 -33.91 17.23
CA ARG A 34 18.81 -33.79 18.69
C ARG A 34 18.02 -32.63 19.29
N ASN A 35 17.64 -31.64 18.47
CA ASN A 35 16.90 -30.46 18.89
C ASN A 35 15.39 -30.57 18.62
N LYS A 36 14.92 -31.75 18.17
CA LYS A 36 13.51 -32.00 17.84
C LYS A 36 12.58 -31.73 19.03
N ALA A 37 12.93 -32.19 20.23
CA ALA A 37 12.11 -31.97 21.43
C ALA A 37 11.98 -30.48 21.81
N ALA A 38 13.06 -29.70 21.65
CA ALA A 38 13.03 -28.26 21.90
C ALA A 38 12.20 -27.52 20.85
N ARG A 39 12.24 -27.95 19.58
CA ARG A 39 11.39 -27.43 18.51
C ARG A 39 9.91 -27.74 18.74
N ASP A 40 9.58 -29.01 19.04
CA ASP A 40 8.21 -29.44 19.33
C ASP A 40 7.65 -28.64 20.53
N THR A 41 8.48 -28.36 21.54
CA THR A 41 8.11 -27.52 22.69
C THR A 41 7.92 -26.05 22.31
N ALA A 42 8.78 -25.50 21.46
CA ALA A 42 8.67 -24.12 20.99
C ALA A 42 7.41 -23.91 20.12
N GLU A 43 7.09 -24.87 19.26
CA GLU A 43 5.91 -24.86 18.39
C GLU A 43 4.61 -25.00 19.21
N THR A 44 4.59 -25.91 20.20
CA THR A 44 3.47 -26.01 21.14
C THR A 44 3.29 -24.74 21.98
N ASN A 45 4.39 -24.06 22.33
CA ASN A 45 4.34 -22.80 23.08
C ASN A 45 4.00 -21.59 22.20
N SER A 46 4.18 -21.67 20.87
CA SER A 46 3.80 -20.62 19.93
C SER A 46 2.37 -20.77 19.43
N GLU A 47 1.78 -21.97 19.46
CA GLU A 47 0.37 -22.21 19.12
C GLU A 47 -0.61 -21.23 19.81
N PRO A 48 -0.50 -20.86 21.11
CA PRO A 48 -1.38 -19.87 21.73
C PRO A 48 -1.19 -18.44 21.19
N TYR A 49 -0.04 -18.13 20.59
CA TYR A 49 0.24 -16.86 19.91
C TYR A 49 -0.23 -16.88 18.47
N ASP A 50 -0.09 -18.01 17.77
CA ASP A 50 -0.59 -18.19 16.41
C ASP A 50 -2.13 -18.31 16.37
N ASN A 51 -2.72 -18.91 17.41
CA ASN A 51 -4.17 -18.99 17.62
C ASN A 51 -4.81 -17.66 18.06
N GLN A 52 -4.02 -16.60 18.27
CA GLN A 52 -4.53 -15.23 18.37
C GLN A 52 -4.84 -14.65 16.99
N GLY A 53 -5.42 -15.44 16.07
CA GLY A 53 -5.67 -15.08 14.67
C GLY A 53 -6.35 -13.72 14.48
N ASN A 54 -7.22 -13.33 15.41
CA ASN A 54 -7.83 -12.01 15.47
C ASN A 54 -6.81 -10.85 15.54
N LYS A 55 -5.65 -11.04 16.17
CA LYS A 55 -4.65 -9.97 16.29
C LYS A 55 -3.93 -9.72 14.99
N LYS A 56 -3.54 -10.76 14.27
CA LYS A 56 -2.85 -10.62 12.97
C LYS A 56 -3.80 -10.02 11.92
N GLU A 57 -5.04 -10.51 11.85
CA GLU A 57 -6.06 -9.99 10.95
C GLU A 57 -6.40 -8.53 11.25
N VAL A 58 -6.63 -8.18 12.53
CA VAL A 58 -6.92 -6.78 12.91
C VAL A 58 -5.73 -5.84 12.66
N ILE A 59 -4.50 -6.32 12.80
CA ILE A 59 -3.30 -5.54 12.45
C ILE A 59 -3.25 -5.33 10.93
N GLU A 60 -3.54 -6.36 10.15
CA GLU A 60 -3.51 -6.27 8.69
C GLU A 60 -4.61 -5.36 8.16
N GLU A 61 -5.84 -5.47 8.66
CA GLU A 61 -6.94 -4.56 8.31
C GLU A 61 -6.60 -3.08 8.63
N LYS A 62 -5.93 -2.83 9.76
CA LYS A 62 -5.45 -1.47 10.11
C LYS A 62 -4.40 -0.96 9.14
N ARG A 63 -3.49 -1.85 8.71
CA ARG A 63 -2.43 -1.53 7.75
C ARG A 63 -3.03 -1.20 6.38
N GLU A 64 -3.95 -2.02 5.90
CA GLU A 64 -4.65 -1.82 4.62
C GLU A 64 -5.45 -0.51 4.62
N ALA A 65 -6.24 -0.27 5.67
CA ALA A 65 -7.01 0.96 5.79
C ALA A 65 -6.13 2.22 5.85
N PHE A 66 -4.96 2.12 6.52
CA PHE A 66 -3.99 3.22 6.55
C PHE A 66 -3.36 3.49 5.17
N GLU A 67 -2.94 2.45 4.45
CA GLU A 67 -2.36 2.62 3.10
C GLU A 67 -3.41 3.19 2.13
N ALA A 68 -4.66 2.72 2.18
CA ALA A 68 -5.75 3.29 1.39
C ALA A 68 -5.97 4.79 1.69
N TYR A 69 -6.00 5.18 2.97
CA TYR A 69 -6.09 6.58 3.36
C TYR A 69 -4.89 7.40 2.84
N LYS A 70 -3.67 6.86 2.95
CA LYS A 70 -2.44 7.52 2.50
C LYS A 70 -2.43 7.76 0.99
N GLU A 71 -2.86 6.79 0.21
CA GLU A 71 -3.01 6.93 -1.25
C GLU A 71 -4.07 7.98 -1.61
N ALA A 72 -5.25 7.92 -0.97
CA ALA A 72 -6.31 8.90 -1.19
C ALA A 72 -5.89 10.33 -0.80
N PHE A 73 -5.11 10.47 0.27
CA PHE A 73 -4.53 11.74 0.71
C PHE A 73 -3.52 12.30 -0.29
N ALA A 74 -2.67 11.45 -0.87
CA ALA A 74 -1.75 11.85 -1.92
C ALA A 74 -2.49 12.30 -3.17
N ALA A 75 -3.52 11.56 -3.60
CA ALA A 75 -4.36 11.93 -4.74
C ALA A 75 -5.06 13.28 -4.53
N TRP A 76 -5.62 13.51 -3.33
CA TRP A 76 -6.23 14.79 -2.98
C TRP A 76 -5.24 15.97 -3.01
N LYS A 77 -4.01 15.78 -2.50
CA LYS A 77 -2.95 16.80 -2.61
C LYS A 77 -2.64 17.14 -4.06
N THR A 78 -2.46 16.13 -4.92
CA THR A 78 -2.21 16.35 -6.34
C THR A 78 -3.37 17.09 -7.02
N ALA A 79 -4.61 16.68 -6.75
CA ALA A 79 -5.81 17.36 -7.27
C ALA A 79 -5.88 18.82 -6.80
N LYS A 80 -5.49 19.10 -5.56
CA LYS A 80 -5.45 20.46 -5.00
C LYS A 80 -4.43 21.35 -5.72
N GLU A 81 -3.23 20.84 -5.99
CA GLU A 81 -2.22 21.58 -6.75
C GLU A 81 -2.65 21.78 -8.20
N ASN A 82 -3.28 20.79 -8.83
CA ASN A 82 -3.83 20.92 -10.19
C ASN A 82 -4.91 22.01 -10.26
N TYR A 83 -5.84 22.05 -9.29
CA TYR A 83 -6.85 23.10 -9.22
C TYR A 83 -6.24 24.50 -9.00
N LYS A 84 -5.17 24.59 -8.20
CA LYS A 84 -4.43 25.85 -8.02
C LYS A 84 -3.76 26.30 -9.33
N SER A 85 -3.17 25.36 -10.06
CA SER A 85 -2.58 25.60 -11.39
C SER A 85 -3.64 26.05 -12.40
N ALA A 86 -4.78 25.35 -12.48
CA ALA A 86 -5.89 25.70 -13.35
C ALA A 86 -6.43 27.10 -13.07
N LYS A 87 -6.58 27.48 -11.79
CA LYS A 87 -6.95 28.86 -11.41
C LYS A 87 -5.96 29.92 -11.88
N SER A 88 -4.69 29.56 -12.05
CA SER A 88 -3.66 30.48 -12.55
C SER A 88 -3.74 30.65 -14.08
N SER A 89 -4.30 29.66 -14.79
CA SER A 89 -4.49 29.70 -16.25
C SER A 89 -5.67 30.57 -16.70
N GLN A 90 -6.62 30.88 -15.79
CA GLN A 90 -7.85 31.63 -16.07
C GLN A 90 -8.80 31.02 -17.13
N VAL A 91 -8.57 29.76 -17.53
CA VAL A 91 -9.48 29.02 -18.42
C VAL A 91 -10.58 28.40 -17.57
N GLN A 92 -11.82 28.89 -17.71
CA GLN A 92 -12.94 28.49 -16.85
C GLN A 92 -13.26 27.00 -16.94
N ASP A 93 -13.22 26.41 -18.14
CA ASP A 93 -13.46 24.98 -18.35
C ASP A 93 -12.46 24.10 -17.58
N ASP A 94 -11.17 24.50 -17.56
CA ASP A 94 -10.13 23.79 -16.82
C ASP A 94 -10.30 23.95 -15.30
N ILE A 95 -10.73 25.13 -14.85
CA ILE A 95 -11.04 25.40 -13.43
C ILE A 95 -12.20 24.51 -12.97
N ASP A 96 -13.26 24.40 -13.77
CA ASP A 96 -14.43 23.60 -13.42
C ASP A 96 -14.12 22.10 -13.47
N ALA A 97 -13.41 21.63 -14.49
CA ALA A 97 -12.98 20.23 -14.60
C ALA A 97 -12.08 19.83 -13.41
N THR A 98 -11.06 20.65 -13.09
CA THR A 98 -10.16 20.36 -11.96
C THR A 98 -10.84 20.51 -10.61
N LYS A 99 -11.88 21.36 -10.50
CA LYS A 99 -12.71 21.48 -9.30
C LYS A 99 -13.52 20.20 -9.04
N VAL A 100 -14.13 19.62 -10.06
CA VAL A 100 -14.85 18.33 -9.94
C VAL A 100 -13.90 17.23 -9.45
N ILE A 101 -12.69 17.17 -10.01
CA ILE A 101 -11.67 16.19 -9.59
C ILE A 101 -11.23 16.43 -8.14
N LEU A 102 -11.03 17.69 -7.73
CA LEU A 102 -10.68 18.04 -6.35
C LEU A 102 -11.78 17.63 -5.36
N ASP A 103 -13.04 17.92 -5.69
CA ASP A 103 -14.18 17.62 -4.82
C ASP A 103 -14.35 16.09 -4.68
N ALA A 104 -14.21 15.33 -5.78
CA ALA A 104 -14.21 13.86 -5.75
C ALA A 104 -13.04 13.30 -4.91
N ALA A 105 -11.82 13.78 -5.13
CA ALA A 105 -10.65 13.33 -4.38
C ALA A 105 -10.76 13.64 -2.88
N LYS A 106 -11.40 14.77 -2.53
CA LYS A 106 -11.67 15.13 -1.13
C LYS A 106 -12.62 14.13 -0.48
N ILE A 107 -13.74 13.81 -1.14
CA ILE A 107 -14.71 12.82 -0.65
C ILE A 107 -14.03 11.46 -0.45
N THR A 108 -13.26 10.98 -1.43
CA THR A 108 -12.55 9.70 -1.32
C THR A 108 -11.57 9.68 -0.15
N LYS A 109 -10.80 10.77 0.05
CA LYS A 109 -9.90 10.90 1.20
C LYS A 109 -10.64 10.92 2.54
N ASP A 110 -11.75 11.66 2.63
CA ASP A 110 -12.54 11.74 3.86
C ASP A 110 -13.16 10.37 4.21
N ASN A 111 -13.72 9.66 3.22
CA ASN A 111 -14.24 8.31 3.42
C ASN A 111 -13.14 7.32 3.86
N ALA A 112 -11.98 7.33 3.18
CA ALA A 112 -10.86 6.46 3.56
C ALA A 112 -10.31 6.77 4.95
N TYR A 113 -10.39 8.04 5.39
CA TYR A 113 -10.04 8.41 6.77
C TYR A 113 -11.03 7.83 7.78
N ASP A 114 -12.33 7.89 7.48
CA ASP A 114 -13.36 7.29 8.34
C ASP A 114 -13.19 5.78 8.44
N ASP A 115 -12.90 5.09 7.34
CA ASP A 115 -12.61 3.65 7.31
C ASP A 115 -11.38 3.31 8.16
N TYR A 116 -10.30 4.09 8.05
CA TYR A 116 -9.13 3.96 8.91
C TYR A 116 -9.46 4.17 10.40
N LYS A 117 -10.30 5.16 10.72
CA LYS A 117 -10.75 5.42 12.09
C LYS A 117 -11.59 4.27 12.64
N GLU A 118 -12.42 3.64 11.83
CA GLU A 118 -13.17 2.44 12.20
C GLU A 118 -12.23 1.24 12.41
N ALA A 119 -11.27 1.01 11.51
CA ALA A 119 -10.27 -0.03 11.65
C ALA A 119 -9.45 0.11 12.95
N LEU A 120 -9.11 1.35 13.35
CA LEU A 120 -8.42 1.62 14.62
C LEU A 120 -9.25 1.25 15.86
N LYS A 121 -10.59 1.34 15.79
CA LYS A 121 -11.49 0.98 16.89
C LYS A 121 -11.60 -0.53 17.06
N LYS A 122 -11.31 -1.33 16.03
CA LYS A 122 -11.31 -2.80 16.13
C LYS A 122 -10.25 -3.25 17.15
N LYS A 123 -10.73 -3.91 18.20
CA LYS A 123 -9.90 -4.52 19.23
C LYS A 123 -9.54 -5.93 18.80
N ALA A 124 -8.25 -6.19 18.79
CA ALA A 124 -7.67 -7.50 18.64
C ALA A 124 -8.04 -8.32 19.91
N ARG A 125 -9.03 -9.21 19.81
CA ARG A 125 -9.48 -10.08 20.93
C ARG A 125 -8.66 -11.35 20.95
#